data_AF-A0A6I2VF76-F1
#
_entry.id   AF-A0A6I2VF76-F1
#
_cell.length_a   1.000
_cell.length_b   1.000
_cell.length_c   1.000
_cell.angle_alpha   90.00
_cell.angle_beta   90.00
_cell.angle_gamma   90.00
#
_symmetry.space_group_name_H-M   'P 1'
#
loop_
_entity.id
_entity.type
_entity.pdbx_description
1 polymer ?
#
loop_
_entity_poly.entity_id
_entity_poly.type
_entity_poly.pdbx_seq_one_letter_code
_entity_poly.pdbx_strand_id
1 'polypeptide(L)'
;MRTLLIDNYDSYTYNLFHLLGEVNGVEPLVVRNDEASWGDLVASEQFDNVVISPGPGRPERARDVGISLAALDQSGIPVLGVCLGHQALAHVYGGKIDYARELFHGRLSAVQHEQEGLFEGLPQPFMAVRYHSLVVSEVPEQLRVIARSRGGVVMGLEHRERPLWGVQFHPESVCTEDGLQLIENFRKLSLARIERSTPVPRHASAAAVAPQPGAQIAVHHLRLGEWCEPELVFEQRYGDREHAVWLDSARAEPGLARFSFIAAPDGPLGQIVTADSAAQSVRVERSDGSVAEQKASIFDYCASELERLSAEGPKLPFGFIGGFAGYLGYELGGECGATLTHSSPLPDAGLLFCDRVIAFDHHERRVHLLALADPAGAEAAELWLKSTTEALRELGGQSAAPVPPPSVAPAALFTIREDRPAYLERIAESRRLIHEGESYEVCLTTELTSPTPIDPLPTYRRL
;
A
#
# COMPACT_ATOMS: atom_id res chain seq x y z
N MET A 1 -19.22 2.65 -13.92
CA MET A 1 -18.77 1.87 -15.11
C MET A 1 -18.09 0.64 -14.56
N ARG A 2 -18.40 -0.56 -15.04
CA ARG A 2 -17.77 -1.80 -14.53
C ARG A 2 -16.50 -2.07 -15.32
N THR A 3 -15.35 -1.99 -14.65
CA THR A 3 -14.04 -2.19 -15.27
C THR A 3 -13.43 -3.50 -14.79
N LEU A 4 -12.88 -4.28 -15.73
CA LEU A 4 -11.95 -5.37 -15.42
C LEU A 4 -10.53 -4.81 -15.45
N LEU A 5 -9.79 -4.95 -14.35
CA LEU A 5 -8.36 -4.64 -14.27
C LEU A 5 -7.56 -5.96 -14.24
N ILE A 6 -6.81 -6.25 -15.30
CA ILE A 6 -5.96 -7.43 -15.38
C ILE A 6 -4.60 -7.07 -14.77
N ASP A 7 -4.26 -7.73 -13.66
CA ASP A 7 -2.98 -7.55 -12.96
C ASP A 7 -1.91 -8.48 -13.53
N ASN A 8 -0.89 -7.91 -14.16
CA ASN A 8 0.31 -8.62 -14.60
C ASN A 8 1.42 -8.60 -13.52
N TYR A 9 1.04 -8.69 -12.24
CA TYR A 9 1.94 -8.72 -11.08
C TYR A 9 2.76 -7.42 -10.92
N ASP A 10 2.11 -6.27 -11.09
CA ASP A 10 2.76 -4.97 -10.89
C ASP A 10 2.51 -4.37 -9.52
N SER A 11 3.52 -3.69 -8.97
CA SER A 11 3.42 -3.02 -7.67
C SER A 11 2.45 -1.83 -7.68
N TYR A 12 2.12 -1.27 -8.85
CA TYR A 12 1.26 -0.10 -9.02
C TYR A 12 -0.14 -0.45 -9.56
N THR A 13 -0.50 -1.73 -9.72
CA THR A 13 -1.86 -2.14 -10.10
C THR A 13 -2.92 -1.50 -9.21
N TYR A 14 -2.69 -1.41 -7.90
CA TYR A 14 -3.65 -0.80 -6.98
C TYR A 14 -3.69 0.74 -7.03
N ASN A 15 -2.67 1.40 -7.61
CA ASN A 15 -2.78 2.83 -7.93
C ASN A 15 -3.75 3.03 -9.10
N LEU A 16 -3.69 2.17 -10.13
CA LEU A 16 -4.70 2.14 -11.20
C LEU A 16 -6.08 1.77 -10.65
N PHE A 17 -6.18 0.82 -9.71
CA PHE A 17 -7.44 0.47 -9.05
C PHE A 17 -8.11 1.69 -8.44
N HIS A 18 -7.40 2.45 -7.61
CA HIS A 18 -7.95 3.64 -6.96
C HIS A 18 -8.31 4.73 -7.98
N LEU A 19 -7.44 4.97 -8.98
CA LEU A 19 -7.67 5.97 -10.01
C LEU A 19 -8.92 5.63 -10.87
N LEU A 20 -9.08 4.35 -11.22
CA LEU A 20 -10.26 3.86 -11.93
C LEU A 20 -11.51 3.93 -11.05
N GLY A 21 -11.40 3.58 -9.76
CA GLY A 21 -12.48 3.69 -8.79
C GLY A 21 -13.00 5.11 -8.66
N GLU A 22 -12.09 6.08 -8.56
CA GLU A 22 -12.40 7.52 -8.52
C GLU A 22 -13.12 7.97 -9.80
N VAL A 23 -12.55 7.68 -10.98
CA VAL A 23 -13.09 8.14 -12.27
C VAL A 23 -14.41 7.43 -12.64
N ASN A 24 -14.54 6.14 -12.34
CA ASN A 24 -15.71 5.35 -12.72
C ASN A 24 -16.82 5.32 -11.67
N GLY A 25 -16.52 5.78 -10.45
CA GLY A 25 -17.40 5.79 -9.28
C GLY A 25 -17.65 4.41 -8.66
N VAL A 26 -16.97 3.37 -9.16
CA VAL A 26 -17.07 1.99 -8.71
C VAL A 26 -15.69 1.35 -8.88
N GLU A 27 -15.23 0.64 -7.86
CA GLU A 27 -13.97 -0.10 -7.88
C GLU A 27 -13.95 -1.15 -9.00
N PRO A 28 -12.83 -1.29 -9.73
CA PRO A 28 -12.70 -2.33 -10.75
C PRO A 28 -12.60 -3.72 -10.12
N LEU A 29 -13.02 -4.75 -10.86
CA LEU A 29 -12.68 -6.13 -10.51
C LEU A 29 -11.23 -6.37 -10.92
N VAL A 30 -10.38 -6.79 -9.99
CA VAL A 30 -8.97 -7.15 -10.26
C VAL A 30 -8.87 -8.66 -10.46
N VAL A 31 -8.23 -9.09 -11.53
CA VAL A 31 -7.93 -10.51 -11.80
C VAL A 31 -6.47 -10.63 -12.21
N ARG A 32 -5.72 -11.56 -11.60
CA ARG A 32 -4.34 -11.82 -12.03
C ARG A 32 -4.33 -12.45 -13.43
N ASN A 33 -3.28 -12.18 -14.18
CA ASN A 33 -3.21 -12.59 -15.58
C ASN A 33 -3.27 -14.13 -15.80
N ASP A 34 -3.08 -14.94 -14.76
CA ASP A 34 -3.09 -16.40 -14.78
C ASP A 34 -4.19 -17.05 -13.91
N GLU A 35 -5.08 -16.25 -13.31
CA GLU A 35 -6.07 -16.72 -12.33
C GLU A 35 -7.32 -17.35 -12.95
N ALA A 36 -7.70 -16.92 -14.15
CA ALA A 36 -8.89 -17.39 -14.85
C ALA A 36 -8.66 -17.45 -16.37
N SER A 37 -9.56 -18.11 -17.11
CA SER A 37 -9.56 -18.03 -18.56
C SER A 37 -10.39 -16.82 -19.03
N TRP A 38 -10.01 -16.21 -20.16
CA TRP A 38 -10.77 -15.10 -20.74
C TRP A 38 -12.24 -15.47 -21.03
N GLY A 39 -12.47 -16.68 -21.55
CA GLY A 39 -13.81 -17.17 -21.88
C GLY A 39 -14.70 -17.32 -20.65
N ASP A 40 -14.17 -17.82 -19.54
CA ASP A 40 -14.93 -17.97 -18.29
C ASP A 40 -15.28 -16.60 -17.70
N LEU A 41 -14.34 -15.65 -17.71
CA LEU A 41 -14.55 -14.28 -17.20
C LEU A 41 -15.65 -13.53 -17.94
N VAL A 42 -15.63 -13.55 -19.28
CA VAL A 42 -16.66 -12.84 -20.07
C VAL A 42 -18.01 -13.57 -20.09
N ALA A 43 -18.04 -14.85 -19.71
CA ALA A 43 -19.27 -15.61 -19.55
C ALA A 43 -19.92 -15.40 -18.18
N SER A 44 -19.11 -15.23 -17.13
CA SER A 44 -19.59 -15.03 -15.76
C SER A 44 -20.00 -13.58 -15.48
N GLU A 45 -19.31 -12.62 -16.08
CA GLU A 45 -19.49 -11.20 -15.76
C GLU A 45 -19.53 -10.29 -16.99
N GLN A 46 -20.29 -9.19 -16.89
CA GLN A 46 -20.33 -8.14 -17.90
C GLN A 46 -19.46 -6.96 -17.48
N PHE A 47 -18.51 -6.60 -18.35
CA PHE A 47 -17.65 -5.42 -18.20
C PHE A 47 -17.93 -4.38 -19.28
N ASP A 48 -17.80 -3.11 -18.92
CA ASP A 48 -17.95 -1.96 -19.81
C ASP A 48 -16.62 -1.66 -20.52
N ASN A 49 -15.49 -1.94 -19.87
CA ASN A 49 -14.14 -1.82 -20.42
C ASN A 49 -13.13 -2.71 -19.66
N VAL A 50 -11.94 -2.83 -20.23
CA VAL A 50 -10.80 -3.57 -19.66
C VAL A 50 -9.60 -2.63 -19.54
N VAL A 51 -8.86 -2.73 -18.45
CA VAL A 51 -7.55 -2.12 -18.28
C VAL A 51 -6.55 -3.24 -18.01
N ILE A 52 -5.42 -3.21 -18.73
CA ILE A 52 -4.31 -4.15 -18.55
C ILE A 52 -3.20 -3.38 -17.85
N SER A 53 -2.83 -3.81 -16.65
CA SER A 53 -1.83 -3.15 -15.82
C SER A 53 -0.42 -3.21 -16.45
N PRO A 54 0.53 -2.43 -15.91
CA PRO A 54 1.96 -2.71 -16.06
C PRO A 54 2.32 -4.11 -15.52
N GLY A 55 3.58 -4.48 -15.62
CA GLY A 55 4.10 -5.72 -15.05
C GLY A 55 5.57 -5.91 -15.41
N PRO A 56 6.28 -6.78 -14.67
CA PRO A 56 7.61 -7.22 -15.06
C PRO A 56 7.55 -8.16 -16.28
N GLY A 57 8.71 -8.36 -16.90
CA GLY A 57 8.89 -9.32 -17.96
C GLY A 57 8.59 -8.76 -19.36
N ARG A 58 8.07 -9.62 -20.23
CA ARG A 58 7.95 -9.37 -21.68
C ARG A 58 6.67 -9.93 -22.27
N PRO A 59 6.01 -9.23 -23.21
CA PRO A 59 4.79 -9.74 -23.83
C PRO A 59 5.00 -10.99 -24.68
N GLU A 60 6.23 -11.25 -25.14
CA GLU A 60 6.59 -12.48 -25.87
C GLU A 60 6.54 -13.75 -24.99
N ARG A 61 6.50 -13.60 -23.67
CA ARG A 61 6.47 -14.72 -22.73
C ARG A 61 5.07 -14.85 -22.17
N ALA A 62 4.40 -15.96 -22.53
CA ALA A 62 3.01 -16.20 -22.15
C ALA A 62 2.73 -16.07 -20.64
N ARG A 63 3.68 -16.45 -19.79
CA ARG A 63 3.55 -16.35 -18.32
C ARG A 63 3.47 -14.90 -17.81
N ASP A 64 4.08 -13.95 -18.52
CA ASP A 64 4.21 -12.56 -18.06
C ASP A 64 2.93 -11.75 -18.41
N VAL A 65 2.13 -12.23 -19.37
CA VAL A 65 0.93 -11.52 -19.86
C VAL A 65 -0.37 -12.31 -19.78
N GLY A 66 -0.33 -13.63 -19.71
CA GLY A 66 -1.50 -14.49 -19.49
C GLY A 66 -2.73 -14.12 -20.32
N ILE A 67 -3.88 -13.92 -19.66
CA ILE A 67 -5.15 -13.52 -20.30
C ILE A 67 -5.12 -12.15 -20.97
N SER A 68 -4.13 -11.30 -20.70
CA SER A 68 -4.02 -9.97 -21.32
C SER A 68 -3.98 -10.06 -22.86
N LEU A 69 -3.32 -11.08 -23.42
CA LEU A 69 -3.28 -11.29 -24.86
C LEU A 69 -4.66 -11.64 -25.42
N ALA A 70 -5.41 -12.49 -24.72
CA ALA A 70 -6.78 -12.84 -25.11
C ALA A 70 -7.73 -11.64 -24.97
N ALA A 71 -7.57 -10.80 -23.95
CA ALA A 71 -8.33 -9.57 -23.81
C ALA A 71 -8.09 -8.62 -25.00
N LEU A 72 -6.84 -8.45 -25.43
CA LEU A 72 -6.48 -7.61 -26.58
C LEU A 72 -6.97 -8.19 -27.92
N ASP A 73 -6.88 -9.51 -28.09
CA ASP A 73 -7.26 -10.18 -29.32
C ASP A 73 -8.78 -10.37 -29.46
N GLN A 74 -9.48 -10.69 -28.39
CA GLN A 74 -10.87 -11.17 -28.44
C GLN A 74 -11.90 -10.16 -27.91
N SER A 75 -11.48 -9.12 -27.17
CA SER A 75 -12.43 -8.16 -26.59
C SER A 75 -13.16 -7.34 -27.65
N GLY A 76 -14.50 -7.29 -27.55
CA GLY A 76 -15.35 -6.36 -28.30
C GLY A 76 -15.52 -4.99 -27.64
N ILE A 77 -15.09 -4.86 -26.38
CA ILE A 77 -15.24 -3.66 -25.54
C ILE A 77 -13.92 -2.88 -25.48
N PRO A 78 -13.95 -1.59 -25.09
CA PRO A 78 -12.77 -0.77 -24.90
C PRO A 78 -11.69 -1.42 -24.03
N VAL A 79 -10.43 -1.38 -24.48
CA VAL A 79 -9.26 -1.87 -23.73
C VAL A 79 -8.17 -0.79 -23.66
N LEU A 80 -7.62 -0.55 -22.47
CA LEU A 80 -6.44 0.29 -22.26
C LEU A 80 -5.29 -0.55 -21.69
N GLY A 81 -4.17 -0.63 -22.41
CA GLY A 81 -2.93 -1.25 -21.91
C GLY A 81 -1.94 -0.23 -21.36
N VAL A 82 -1.44 -0.43 -20.14
CA VAL A 82 -0.44 0.44 -19.51
C VAL A 82 0.90 -0.29 -19.43
N CYS A 83 1.98 0.36 -19.88
CA CYS A 83 3.35 -0.17 -19.89
C CYS A 83 3.46 -1.57 -20.53
N LEU A 84 3.53 -2.66 -19.75
CA LEU A 84 3.49 -4.03 -20.29
C LEU A 84 2.21 -4.29 -21.09
N GLY A 85 1.05 -3.78 -20.68
CA GLY A 85 -0.19 -3.85 -21.46
C GLY A 85 -0.10 -3.12 -22.81
N HIS A 86 0.62 -2.00 -22.89
CA HIS A 86 0.89 -1.30 -24.15
C HIS A 86 1.82 -2.11 -25.06
N GLN A 87 2.83 -2.76 -24.49
CA GLN A 87 3.73 -3.64 -25.23
C GLN A 87 3.01 -4.90 -25.71
N ALA A 88 2.13 -5.47 -24.88
CA ALA A 88 1.26 -6.59 -25.24
C ALA A 88 0.33 -6.23 -26.40
N LEU A 89 -0.26 -5.02 -26.40
CA LEU A 89 -1.04 -4.52 -27.53
C LEU A 89 -0.23 -4.53 -28.83
N ALA A 90 1.00 -4.00 -28.81
CA ALA A 90 1.87 -4.05 -29.99
C ALA A 90 2.19 -5.51 -30.40
N HIS A 91 2.52 -6.36 -29.43
CA HIS A 91 2.90 -7.75 -29.66
C HIS A 91 1.80 -8.58 -30.31
N VAL A 92 0.54 -8.47 -29.84
CA VAL A 92 -0.62 -9.19 -30.39
C VAL A 92 -0.79 -8.94 -31.89
N TYR A 93 -0.45 -7.73 -32.35
CA TYR A 93 -0.54 -7.34 -33.76
C TYR A 93 0.77 -7.47 -34.54
N GLY A 94 1.78 -8.15 -34.00
CA GLY A 94 3.05 -8.41 -34.67
C GLY A 94 4.08 -7.27 -34.57
N GLY A 95 3.87 -6.32 -33.68
CA GLY A 95 4.89 -5.33 -33.32
C GLY A 95 6.09 -5.96 -32.61
N LYS A 96 7.24 -5.28 -32.66
CA LYS A 96 8.47 -5.74 -31.99
C LYS A 96 8.76 -4.95 -30.73
N ILE A 97 9.20 -5.66 -29.69
CA ILE A 97 9.68 -5.08 -28.44
C ILE A 97 11.21 -5.17 -28.43
N ASP A 98 11.87 -4.06 -28.11
CA ASP A 98 13.33 -3.98 -28.02
C ASP A 98 13.73 -3.16 -26.80
N TYR A 99 15.01 -3.16 -26.46
CA TYR A 99 15.54 -2.36 -25.37
C TYR A 99 15.45 -0.86 -25.67
N ALA A 100 15.02 -0.11 -24.67
CA ALA A 100 15.18 1.32 -24.67
C ALA A 100 16.67 1.68 -24.73
N ARG A 101 17.05 2.62 -25.59
CA ARG A 101 18.44 3.11 -25.68
C ARG A 101 18.96 3.69 -24.37
N GLU A 102 18.04 4.21 -23.56
CA GLU A 102 18.27 4.76 -22.24
C GLU A 102 17.27 4.11 -21.28
N LEU A 103 17.74 3.66 -20.12
CA LEU A 103 16.90 3.07 -19.07
C LEU A 103 16.19 4.18 -18.29
N PHE A 104 14.87 4.08 -18.15
CA PHE A 104 14.05 5.01 -17.38
C PHE A 104 13.32 4.26 -16.27
N HIS A 105 13.67 4.55 -15.03
CA HIS A 105 12.99 4.03 -13.83
C HIS A 105 12.68 5.21 -12.91
N GLY A 106 11.40 5.51 -12.73
CA GLY A 106 10.93 6.63 -11.90
C GLY A 106 11.29 8.01 -12.43
N ARG A 107 11.51 8.15 -13.75
CA ARG A 107 11.95 9.40 -14.37
C ARG A 107 10.87 10.02 -15.23
N LEU A 108 10.76 11.34 -15.16
CA LEU A 108 9.86 12.11 -16.00
C LEU A 108 10.36 12.18 -17.44
N SER A 109 9.42 12.17 -18.38
CA SER A 109 9.67 12.43 -19.79
C SER A 109 8.54 13.28 -20.37
N ALA A 110 8.92 14.27 -21.16
CA ALA A 110 7.98 15.05 -21.95
C ALA A 110 7.38 14.18 -23.06
N VAL A 111 6.05 14.07 -23.08
CA VAL A 111 5.28 13.29 -24.05
C VAL A 111 4.59 14.24 -25.02
N GLN A 112 4.89 14.07 -26.31
CA GLN A 112 4.23 14.74 -27.42
C GLN A 112 3.10 13.86 -27.95
N HIS A 113 1.91 14.41 -28.17
CA HIS A 113 0.73 13.65 -28.59
C HIS A 113 -0.13 14.43 -29.59
N GLU A 114 -1.27 13.90 -30.00
CA GLU A 114 -2.13 14.54 -31.01
C GLU A 114 -3.27 15.39 -30.41
N GLN A 115 -3.30 15.56 -29.09
CA GLN A 115 -4.37 16.29 -28.34
C GLN A 115 -5.80 15.82 -28.65
N GLU A 116 -5.96 14.57 -29.10
CA GLU A 116 -7.23 13.97 -29.48
C GLU A 116 -7.43 12.63 -28.74
N GLY A 117 -8.68 12.17 -28.65
CA GLY A 117 -9.05 10.88 -28.08
C GLY A 117 -8.55 10.73 -26.64
N LEU A 118 -7.65 9.78 -26.41
CA LEU A 118 -7.10 9.52 -25.07
C LEU A 118 -6.40 10.75 -24.47
N PHE A 119 -5.84 11.61 -25.33
CA PHE A 119 -5.09 12.78 -24.91
C PHE A 119 -5.85 14.11 -25.09
N GLU A 120 -7.16 14.05 -25.29
CA GLU A 120 -7.99 15.25 -25.42
C GLU A 120 -7.87 16.15 -24.17
N GLY A 121 -7.60 17.44 -24.39
CA GLY A 121 -7.47 18.42 -23.30
C GLY A 121 -6.15 18.39 -22.51
N LEU A 122 -5.23 17.47 -22.81
CA LEU A 122 -3.92 17.41 -22.14
C LEU A 122 -2.94 18.48 -22.66
N PRO A 123 -2.03 19.00 -21.81
CA PRO A 123 -0.97 19.92 -22.22
C PRO A 123 0.00 19.33 -23.23
N GLN A 124 0.55 20.16 -24.12
CA GLN A 124 1.49 19.74 -25.16
C GLN A 124 2.88 20.39 -24.98
N PRO A 125 3.93 19.63 -24.69
CA PRO A 125 3.91 18.28 -24.13
C PRO A 125 3.48 18.29 -22.65
N PHE A 126 3.12 17.13 -22.09
CA PHE A 126 2.96 16.93 -20.64
C PHE A 126 4.06 16.01 -20.10
N MET A 127 4.31 16.04 -18.78
CA MET A 127 5.33 15.21 -18.14
C MET A 127 4.71 13.91 -17.60
N ALA A 128 5.26 12.78 -18.02
CA ALA A 128 4.82 11.46 -17.57
C ALA A 128 5.97 10.63 -17.00
N VAL A 129 5.68 9.79 -16.01
CA VAL A 129 6.66 8.89 -15.40
C VAL A 129 6.82 7.62 -16.23
N ARG A 130 8.09 7.19 -16.36
CA ARG A 130 8.50 5.97 -17.08
C ARG A 130 9.24 5.02 -16.14
N TYR A 131 8.90 3.73 -16.22
CA TYR A 131 9.53 2.63 -15.48
C TYR A 131 9.97 1.46 -16.37
N HIS A 132 10.31 1.71 -17.64
CA HIS A 132 10.52 0.65 -18.61
C HIS A 132 11.95 0.61 -19.18
N SER A 133 12.48 -0.60 -19.26
CA SER A 133 13.70 -0.97 -19.99
C SER A 133 13.41 -1.41 -21.43
N LEU A 134 12.15 -1.74 -21.72
CA LEU A 134 11.66 -2.22 -23.02
C LEU A 134 10.73 -1.21 -23.68
N VAL A 135 10.68 -1.19 -25.00
CA VAL A 135 9.86 -0.29 -25.82
C VAL A 135 9.35 -0.99 -27.07
N VAL A 136 8.22 -0.51 -27.59
CA VAL A 136 7.77 -0.87 -28.94
C VAL A 136 8.71 -0.21 -29.97
N SER A 137 9.49 -1.02 -30.67
CA SER A 137 10.47 -0.57 -31.67
C SER A 137 9.92 -0.59 -33.10
N GLU A 138 9.05 -1.55 -33.41
CA GLU A 138 8.33 -1.64 -34.69
C GLU A 138 6.83 -1.68 -34.43
N VAL A 139 6.10 -0.75 -35.03
CA VAL A 139 4.63 -0.63 -34.89
C VAL A 139 3.96 -1.23 -36.12
N PRO A 140 3.07 -2.22 -35.95
CA PRO A 140 2.38 -2.86 -37.07
C PRO A 140 1.33 -1.94 -37.69
N GLU A 141 0.91 -2.22 -38.92
CA GLU A 141 0.03 -1.32 -39.68
C GLU A 141 -1.35 -1.13 -39.06
N GLN A 142 -1.84 -2.10 -38.28
CA GLN A 142 -3.12 -2.05 -37.58
C GLN A 142 -3.13 -1.02 -36.44
N LEU A 143 -1.94 -0.63 -35.97
CA LEU A 143 -1.77 0.32 -34.89
C LEU A 143 -1.28 1.66 -35.43
N ARG A 144 -1.74 2.72 -34.77
CA ARG A 144 -1.38 4.11 -35.04
C ARG A 144 -0.67 4.66 -33.81
N VAL A 145 0.46 5.32 -34.04
CA VAL A 145 1.17 6.01 -32.96
C VAL A 145 0.47 7.33 -32.70
N ILE A 146 0.02 7.52 -31.46
CA ILE A 146 -0.72 8.72 -31.02
C ILE A 146 0.06 9.57 -30.01
N ALA A 147 1.18 9.04 -29.50
CA ALA A 147 2.10 9.81 -28.68
C ALA A 147 3.55 9.30 -28.79
N ARG A 148 4.52 10.21 -28.64
CA ARG A 148 5.97 9.93 -28.62
C ARG A 148 6.69 10.76 -27.56
N SER A 149 7.82 10.25 -27.06
CA SER A 149 8.73 11.07 -26.25
C SER A 149 9.60 11.97 -27.14
N ARG A 150 10.27 12.96 -26.55
CA ARG A 150 11.30 13.76 -27.26
C ARG A 150 12.39 12.90 -27.93
N GLY A 151 12.71 11.74 -27.36
CA GLY A 151 13.69 10.80 -27.90
C GLY A 151 13.15 9.90 -29.02
N GLY A 152 11.89 10.08 -29.44
CA GLY A 152 11.25 9.31 -30.51
C GLY A 152 10.61 7.99 -30.07
N VAL A 153 10.72 7.63 -28.78
CA VAL A 153 10.09 6.43 -28.22
C VAL A 153 8.58 6.50 -28.38
N VAL A 154 7.95 5.41 -28.80
CA VAL A 154 6.49 5.29 -28.88
C VAL A 154 5.92 5.33 -27.46
N MET A 155 5.06 6.32 -27.19
CA MET A 155 4.47 6.52 -25.86
C MET A 155 2.97 6.23 -25.83
N GLY A 156 2.31 6.23 -26.99
CA GLY A 156 0.89 5.96 -27.11
C GLY A 156 0.56 5.26 -28.42
N LEU A 157 -0.31 4.26 -28.35
CA LEU A 157 -0.82 3.49 -29.47
C LEU A 157 -2.35 3.47 -29.46
N GLU A 158 -2.94 3.46 -30.65
CA GLU A 158 -4.37 3.26 -30.89
C GLU A 158 -4.56 2.26 -32.03
N HIS A 159 -5.46 1.29 -31.86
CA HIS A 159 -5.85 0.40 -32.95
C HIS A 159 -6.79 1.14 -33.91
N ARG A 160 -6.56 1.00 -35.22
CA ARG A 160 -7.29 1.76 -36.24
C ARG A 160 -8.79 1.49 -36.28
N GLU A 161 -9.20 0.25 -36.01
CA GLU A 161 -10.60 -0.20 -36.16
C GLU A 161 -11.28 -0.65 -34.86
N ARG A 162 -10.49 -0.93 -33.81
CA ARG A 162 -10.97 -1.52 -32.56
C ARG A 162 -10.74 -0.52 -31.44
N PRO A 163 -11.56 -0.53 -30.37
CA PRO A 163 -11.42 0.40 -29.27
C PRO A 163 -10.27 -0.04 -28.34
N LEU A 164 -9.06 -0.12 -28.87
CA LEU A 164 -7.86 -0.54 -28.14
C LEU A 164 -6.87 0.62 -28.12
N TRP A 165 -6.42 0.98 -26.93
CA TRP A 165 -5.39 1.97 -26.72
C TRP A 165 -4.30 1.40 -25.82
N GLY A 166 -3.11 1.96 -25.90
CA GLY A 166 -2.07 1.68 -24.92
C GLY A 166 -1.15 2.85 -24.69
N VAL A 167 -0.67 3.00 -23.46
CA VAL A 167 0.32 4.02 -23.06
C VAL A 167 1.56 3.37 -22.44
N GLN A 168 2.75 3.80 -22.85
CA GLN A 168 4.01 3.23 -22.35
C GLN A 168 4.41 3.80 -20.97
N PHE A 169 3.84 4.93 -20.59
CA PHE A 169 4.05 5.60 -19.30
C PHE A 169 2.97 5.19 -18.29
N HIS A 170 3.15 5.63 -17.04
CA HIS A 170 2.31 5.26 -15.90
C HIS A 170 1.37 6.41 -15.52
N PRO A 171 0.12 6.47 -16.03
CA PRO A 171 -0.85 7.50 -15.66
C PRO A 171 -1.23 7.47 -14.17
N GLU A 172 -1.04 6.34 -13.49
CA GLU A 172 -1.29 6.14 -12.07
C GLU A 172 -0.18 6.65 -11.16
N SER A 173 0.98 7.02 -11.73
CA SER A 173 2.09 7.53 -10.93
C SER A 173 1.81 8.94 -10.44
N VAL A 174 2.08 9.20 -9.15
CA VAL A 174 1.86 10.51 -8.50
C VAL A 174 2.56 11.69 -9.20
N CYS A 175 3.67 11.42 -9.89
CA CYS A 175 4.43 12.44 -10.61
C CYS A 175 4.02 12.58 -12.09
N THR A 176 3.10 11.75 -12.60
CA THR A 176 2.57 11.93 -13.95
C THR A 176 1.53 13.04 -13.93
N GLU A 177 1.77 14.08 -14.72
CA GLU A 177 0.82 15.17 -14.92
C GLU A 177 -0.43 14.64 -15.64
N ASP A 178 -1.61 15.08 -15.18
CA ASP A 178 -2.89 14.82 -15.82
C ASP A 178 -3.25 13.34 -16.08
N GLY A 179 -2.68 12.42 -15.29
CA GLY A 179 -3.02 10.99 -15.35
C GLY A 179 -4.51 10.71 -15.12
N LEU A 180 -5.13 11.44 -14.18
CA LEU A 180 -6.57 11.42 -13.93
C LEU A 180 -7.37 11.79 -15.18
N GLN A 181 -7.02 12.90 -15.84
CA GLN A 181 -7.70 13.37 -17.04
C GLN A 181 -7.59 12.37 -18.20
N LEU A 182 -6.47 11.66 -18.32
CA LEU A 182 -6.29 10.58 -19.31
C LEU A 182 -7.27 9.43 -19.06
N ILE A 183 -7.43 8.99 -17.81
CA ILE A 183 -8.38 7.94 -17.45
C ILE A 183 -9.83 8.42 -17.64
N GLU A 184 -10.13 9.68 -17.36
CA GLU A 184 -11.44 10.28 -17.69
C GLU A 184 -11.73 10.26 -19.19
N ASN A 185 -10.74 10.53 -20.04
CA ASN A 185 -10.88 10.45 -21.48
C ASN A 185 -11.14 9.01 -21.93
N PHE A 186 -10.43 8.02 -21.36
CA PHE A 186 -10.71 6.62 -21.61
C PHE A 186 -12.15 6.23 -21.19
N ARG A 187 -12.65 6.74 -20.06
CA ARG A 187 -14.05 6.58 -19.64
C ARG A 187 -15.02 7.18 -20.66
N LYS A 188 -14.78 8.40 -21.14
CA LYS A 188 -15.63 9.05 -22.17
C LYS A 188 -15.67 8.21 -23.46
N LEU A 189 -14.51 7.77 -23.95
CA LEU A 189 -14.41 6.89 -25.12
C LEU A 189 -15.15 5.58 -24.92
N SER A 190 -15.09 5.03 -23.70
CA SER A 190 -15.78 3.80 -23.36
C SER A 190 -17.30 3.96 -23.40
N LEU A 191 -17.85 5.02 -22.79
CA LEU A 191 -19.29 5.33 -22.85
C LEU A 191 -19.77 5.51 -24.29
N ALA A 192 -19.04 6.28 -25.09
CA ALA A 192 -19.39 6.51 -26.50
C ALA A 192 -19.40 5.22 -27.34
N ARG A 193 -18.64 4.19 -26.94
CA ARG A 193 -18.65 2.87 -27.60
C ARG A 193 -19.84 2.03 -27.16
N ILE A 194 -20.18 2.06 -25.87
CA ILE A 194 -21.35 1.37 -25.30
C ILE A 194 -22.64 1.92 -25.92
N GLU A 195 -22.78 3.25 -26.04
CA GLU A 195 -23.96 3.89 -26.65
C GLU A 195 -24.16 3.51 -28.13
N ARG A 196 -23.07 3.20 -28.85
CA ARG A 196 -23.11 2.74 -30.24
C ARG A 196 -23.43 1.24 -30.37
N SER A 197 -23.51 0.52 -29.26
CA SER A 197 -23.78 -0.91 -29.19
C SER A 197 -25.20 -1.12 -28.64
N THR A 198 -25.97 -2.05 -29.21
CA THR A 198 -27.39 -2.26 -28.83
C THR A 198 -27.54 -2.50 -27.32
N PRO A 199 -28.52 -1.92 -26.62
CA PRO A 199 -28.62 -2.07 -25.16
C PRO A 199 -28.97 -3.51 -24.80
N VAL A 200 -28.10 -4.18 -24.03
CA VAL A 200 -28.43 -5.43 -23.35
C VAL A 200 -28.96 -5.07 -21.95
N PRO A 201 -30.10 -5.62 -21.49
CA PRO A 201 -30.62 -5.33 -20.16
C PRO A 201 -29.62 -5.78 -19.09
N ARG A 202 -29.23 -4.86 -18.21
CA ARG A 202 -28.29 -5.12 -17.11
C ARG A 202 -29.02 -5.80 -15.95
N HIS A 203 -28.49 -6.92 -15.48
CA HIS A 203 -28.84 -7.43 -14.16
C HIS A 203 -28.13 -6.57 -13.10
N ALA A 204 -28.90 -6.01 -12.17
CA ALA A 204 -28.36 -5.27 -11.04
C ALA A 204 -27.53 -6.22 -10.16
N SER A 205 -26.24 -5.92 -10.02
CA SER A 205 -25.39 -6.56 -9.00
C SER A 205 -25.80 -6.08 -7.62
N ALA A 206 -25.73 -7.01 -6.65
CA ALA A 206 -26.21 -6.85 -5.29
C ALA A 206 -25.57 -5.64 -4.58
N ALA A 207 -26.42 -4.90 -3.87
CA ALA A 207 -26.02 -3.81 -3.01
C ALA A 207 -25.03 -4.30 -1.93
N ALA A 208 -24.02 -3.48 -1.67
CA ALA A 208 -23.14 -3.62 -0.52
C ALA A 208 -23.99 -3.82 0.74
N VAL A 209 -23.69 -4.89 1.47
CA VAL A 209 -24.30 -5.20 2.76
C VAL A 209 -23.91 -4.06 3.71
N ALA A 210 -24.89 -3.27 4.15
CA ALA A 210 -24.67 -2.30 5.20
C ALA A 210 -24.28 -3.04 6.49
N PRO A 211 -23.22 -2.62 7.20
CA PRO A 211 -22.80 -3.28 8.43
C PRO A 211 -23.93 -3.21 9.46
N GLN A 212 -24.20 -4.33 10.15
CA GLN A 212 -25.10 -4.32 11.29
C GLN A 212 -24.44 -3.54 12.43
N PRO A 213 -25.19 -2.74 13.21
CA PRO A 213 -24.62 -1.98 14.31
C PRO A 213 -24.08 -2.96 15.36
N GLY A 214 -22.76 -3.08 15.44
CA GLY A 214 -22.05 -3.66 16.57
C GLY A 214 -22.33 -2.87 17.85
N ALA A 215 -21.81 -3.36 18.97
CA ALA A 215 -21.88 -2.64 20.24
C ALA A 215 -21.47 -1.17 20.05
N GLN A 216 -22.25 -0.24 20.61
CA GLN A 216 -22.01 1.20 20.45
C GLN A 216 -20.72 1.59 21.18
N ILE A 217 -19.58 1.53 20.50
CA ILE A 217 -18.29 1.98 21.03
C ILE A 217 -18.28 3.50 21.05
N ALA A 218 -17.80 4.06 22.17
CA ALA A 218 -17.62 5.48 22.36
C ALA A 218 -16.16 5.82 22.61
N VAL A 219 -15.74 6.99 22.14
CA VAL A 219 -14.43 7.57 22.45
C VAL A 219 -14.59 8.56 23.59
N HIS A 220 -14.05 8.22 24.76
CA HIS A 220 -13.91 9.15 25.87
C HIS A 220 -12.63 9.98 25.66
N HIS A 221 -12.76 11.30 25.68
CA HIS A 221 -11.66 12.22 25.40
C HIS A 221 -11.50 13.25 26.51
N LEU A 222 -10.25 13.42 26.97
CA LEU A 222 -9.86 14.51 27.85
C LEU A 222 -8.65 15.24 27.29
N ARG A 223 -8.71 16.57 27.24
CA ARG A 223 -7.57 17.42 26.86
C ARG A 223 -6.99 18.07 28.11
N LEU A 224 -5.67 17.92 28.30
CA LEU A 224 -4.93 18.53 29.39
C LEU A 224 -4.39 19.89 28.96
N GLY A 225 -4.37 20.86 29.90
CA GLY A 225 -3.75 22.17 29.71
C GLY A 225 -2.25 22.19 30.02
N GLU A 226 -1.79 21.24 30.84
CA GLU A 226 -0.39 21.08 31.24
C GLU A 226 0.36 20.19 30.25
N TRP A 227 1.65 20.51 30.05
CA TRP A 227 2.53 19.74 29.18
C TRP A 227 3.49 18.89 30.01
N CYS A 228 3.73 17.66 29.53
CA CYS A 228 4.79 16.77 29.99
C CYS A 228 5.50 16.18 28.77
N GLU A 229 6.78 15.85 28.92
CA GLU A 229 7.60 15.34 27.82
C GLU A 229 7.24 13.86 27.54
N PRO A 230 6.92 13.46 26.29
CA PRO A 230 6.48 12.10 25.97
C PRO A 230 7.49 11.03 26.38
N GLU A 231 8.79 11.29 26.17
CA GLU A 231 9.88 10.38 26.56
C GLU A 231 9.84 10.06 28.06
N LEU A 232 9.63 11.07 28.90
CA LEU A 232 9.54 10.89 30.35
C LEU A 232 8.29 10.10 30.74
N VAL A 233 7.17 10.35 30.06
CA VAL A 233 5.92 9.60 30.27
C VAL A 233 6.13 8.12 29.91
N PHE A 234 6.79 7.85 28.79
CA PHE A 234 7.09 6.49 28.38
C PHE A 234 8.01 5.79 29.39
N GLU A 235 9.14 6.41 29.72
CA GLU A 235 10.11 5.85 30.67
C GLU A 235 9.47 5.51 32.02
N GLN A 236 8.70 6.42 32.60
CA GLN A 236 8.14 6.25 33.95
C GLN A 236 6.91 5.35 34.02
N ARG A 237 6.17 5.16 32.92
CA ARG A 237 4.88 4.45 32.95
C ARG A 237 4.79 3.22 32.06
N TYR A 238 5.61 3.15 31.02
CA TYR A 238 5.56 2.14 29.98
C TYR A 238 6.89 1.42 29.76
N GLY A 239 8.02 1.96 30.25
CA GLY A 239 9.36 1.42 30.01
C GLY A 239 9.58 -0.01 30.52
N ASP A 240 8.91 -0.39 31.61
CA ASP A 240 9.00 -1.75 32.19
C ASP A 240 7.90 -2.71 31.67
N ARG A 241 7.06 -2.26 30.73
CA ARG A 241 5.99 -3.11 30.18
C ARG A 241 6.53 -3.99 29.06
N GLU A 242 6.11 -5.25 29.06
CA GLU A 242 6.41 -6.19 27.98
C GLU A 242 5.77 -5.74 26.65
N HIS A 243 4.57 -5.15 26.71
CA HIS A 243 3.84 -4.65 25.55
C HIS A 243 3.49 -3.18 25.72
N ALA A 244 4.13 -2.32 24.93
CA ALA A 244 3.83 -0.90 24.84
C ALA A 244 4.21 -0.38 23.45
N VAL A 245 3.57 0.71 23.06
CA VAL A 245 3.80 1.40 21.81
C VAL A 245 4.19 2.83 22.12
N TRP A 246 5.30 3.28 21.53
CA TRP A 246 5.64 4.69 21.39
C TRP A 246 5.81 5.00 19.90
N LEU A 247 4.80 5.65 19.32
CA LEU A 247 4.85 6.14 17.96
C LEU A 247 5.34 7.58 18.01
N ASP A 248 6.59 7.79 17.62
CA ASP A 248 7.17 9.11 17.46
C ASP A 248 7.58 9.37 16.01
N SER A 249 7.65 10.64 15.63
CA SER A 249 8.11 11.00 14.29
C SER A 249 9.63 10.93 14.22
N ALA A 250 10.15 10.14 13.28
CA ALA A 250 11.59 10.03 13.03
C ALA A 250 12.24 11.33 12.52
N ARG A 251 11.46 12.36 12.17
CA ARG A 251 11.95 13.65 11.69
C ARG A 251 11.39 14.79 12.52
N ALA A 252 12.20 15.33 13.42
CA ALA A 252 11.90 16.56 14.17
C ALA A 252 11.92 17.83 13.28
N GLU A 253 11.32 17.78 12.09
CA GLU A 253 11.13 18.90 11.19
C GLU A 253 9.83 19.63 11.54
N PRO A 254 9.85 20.98 11.68
CA PRO A 254 8.65 21.76 11.91
C PRO A 254 7.58 21.48 10.85
N GLY A 255 6.43 20.95 11.28
CA GLY A 255 5.29 20.60 10.41
C GLY A 255 5.18 19.12 10.02
N LEU A 256 6.23 18.30 10.22
CA LEU A 256 6.23 16.86 9.93
C LEU A 256 6.25 15.97 11.19
N ALA A 257 6.68 16.51 12.35
CA ALA A 257 6.64 15.84 13.66
C ALA A 257 5.70 16.55 14.65
N ARG A 258 4.42 16.66 14.30
CA ARG A 258 3.47 17.32 15.21
C ARG A 258 3.04 16.44 16.39
N PHE A 259 2.94 15.12 16.19
CA PHE A 259 2.34 14.23 17.18
C PHE A 259 3.24 13.06 17.57
N SER A 260 3.22 12.72 18.86
CA SER A 260 3.63 11.39 19.35
C SER A 260 2.44 10.70 20.02
N PHE A 261 2.43 9.37 19.99
CA PHE A 261 1.39 8.56 20.61
C PHE A 261 2.04 7.52 21.52
N ILE A 262 1.52 7.38 22.74
CA ILE A 262 1.89 6.32 23.68
C ILE A 262 0.65 5.51 23.99
N ALA A 263 0.78 4.19 23.92
CA ALA A 263 -0.31 3.27 24.20
C ALA A 263 0.19 1.91 24.68
N ALA A 264 -0.73 1.13 25.25
CA ALA A 264 -0.51 -0.26 25.64
C ALA A 264 -1.86 -1.01 25.57
N PRO A 265 -1.86 -2.35 25.40
CA PRO A 265 -3.07 -3.16 25.28
C PRO A 265 -3.72 -3.48 26.66
N ASP A 266 -3.61 -2.57 27.63
CA ASP A 266 -3.99 -2.82 29.03
C ASP A 266 -5.45 -2.47 29.34
N GLY A 267 -6.12 -1.73 28.44
CA GLY A 267 -7.53 -1.41 28.64
C GLY A 267 -8.44 -2.61 28.39
N PRO A 268 -9.72 -2.54 28.79
CA PRO A 268 -10.68 -3.65 28.69
C PRO A 268 -10.88 -4.22 27.28
N LEU A 269 -10.63 -3.42 26.24
CA LEU A 269 -10.72 -3.85 24.84
C LEU A 269 -9.34 -4.16 24.24
N GLY A 270 -8.28 -4.05 25.05
CA GLY A 270 -6.89 -4.24 24.64
C GLY A 270 -6.57 -5.69 24.28
N GLN A 271 -5.74 -5.85 23.25
CA GLN A 271 -5.42 -7.16 22.67
C GLN A 271 -3.94 -7.22 22.28
N ILE A 272 -3.33 -8.40 22.46
CA ILE A 272 -2.05 -8.78 21.88
C ILE A 272 -2.33 -9.88 20.87
N VAL A 273 -1.98 -9.62 19.62
CA VAL A 273 -2.39 -10.43 18.47
C VAL A 273 -1.13 -10.88 17.74
N THR A 274 -0.95 -12.18 17.61
CA THR A 274 0.17 -12.77 16.86
C THR A 274 -0.34 -13.70 15.79
N ALA A 275 0.24 -13.65 14.60
CA ALA A 275 -0.15 -14.48 13.45
C ALA A 275 0.87 -15.57 13.12
N ASP A 276 0.36 -16.72 12.67
CA ASP A 276 1.09 -17.77 11.97
C ASP A 276 0.41 -17.97 10.61
N SER A 277 1.05 -17.46 9.56
CA SER A 277 0.50 -17.50 8.21
C SER A 277 0.52 -18.89 7.59
N ALA A 278 1.47 -19.75 8.01
CA ALA A 278 1.51 -21.13 7.55
C ALA A 278 0.34 -21.95 8.12
N ALA A 279 -0.03 -21.70 9.36
CA ALA A 279 -1.19 -22.30 10.01
C ALA A 279 -2.52 -21.60 9.65
N GLN A 280 -2.45 -20.39 9.07
CA GLN A 280 -3.59 -19.47 8.93
C GLN A 280 -4.34 -19.29 10.25
N SER A 281 -3.58 -19.04 11.31
CA SER A 281 -4.12 -18.84 12.65
C SER A 281 -3.63 -17.55 13.27
N VAL A 282 -4.50 -17.00 14.10
CA VAL A 282 -4.22 -15.84 14.93
C VAL A 282 -4.41 -16.24 16.39
N ARG A 283 -3.40 -15.98 17.21
CA ARG A 283 -3.49 -16.06 18.67
C ARG A 283 -3.79 -14.67 19.21
N VAL A 284 -4.83 -14.57 20.01
CA VAL A 284 -5.32 -13.34 20.62
C VAL A 284 -5.29 -13.49 22.13
N GLU A 285 -4.54 -12.62 22.79
CA GLU A 285 -4.52 -12.48 24.24
C GLU A 285 -5.16 -11.15 24.63
N ARG A 286 -6.08 -11.18 25.60
CA ARG A 286 -6.82 -10.01 26.06
C ARG A 286 -6.34 -9.55 27.42
N SER A 287 -6.67 -8.31 27.77
CA SER A 287 -6.30 -7.70 29.06
C SER A 287 -6.79 -8.47 30.30
N ASP A 288 -7.82 -9.30 30.17
CA ASP A 288 -8.31 -10.18 31.25
C ASP A 288 -7.51 -11.48 31.41
N GLY A 289 -6.46 -11.66 30.61
CA GLY A 289 -5.61 -12.85 30.56
C GLY A 289 -6.20 -14.00 29.74
N SER A 290 -7.37 -13.82 29.12
CA SER A 290 -7.93 -14.83 28.22
C SER A 290 -7.10 -14.93 26.94
N VAL A 291 -6.84 -16.16 26.52
CA VAL A 291 -6.11 -16.48 25.30
C VAL A 291 -7.01 -17.33 24.41
N ALA A 292 -7.17 -16.91 23.17
CA ALA A 292 -7.89 -17.64 22.15
C ALA A 292 -7.02 -17.83 20.92
N GLU A 293 -7.15 -18.97 20.26
CA GLU A 293 -6.60 -19.20 18.94
C GLU A 293 -7.75 -19.37 17.96
N GLN A 294 -7.65 -18.71 16.81
CA GLN A 294 -8.68 -18.69 15.79
C GLN A 294 -8.09 -18.93 14.42
N LYS A 295 -8.80 -19.69 13.59
CA LYS A 295 -8.42 -19.91 12.20
C LYS A 295 -8.92 -18.75 11.35
N ALA A 296 -8.03 -17.82 11.04
CA ALA A 296 -8.28 -16.61 10.27
C ALA A 296 -6.95 -16.06 9.74
N SER A 297 -7.01 -15.27 8.66
CA SER A 297 -5.88 -14.41 8.29
C SER A 297 -5.76 -13.25 9.28
N ILE A 298 -4.56 -12.67 9.41
CA ILE A 298 -4.40 -11.49 10.27
C ILE A 298 -5.18 -10.29 9.74
N PHE A 299 -5.32 -10.20 8.42
CA PHE A 299 -6.06 -9.13 7.75
C PHE A 299 -7.57 -9.22 8.00
N ASP A 300 -8.16 -10.40 7.84
CA ASP A 300 -9.59 -10.62 8.13
C ASP A 300 -9.89 -10.36 9.60
N TYR A 301 -8.98 -10.78 10.49
CA TYR A 301 -9.12 -10.52 11.90
C TYR A 301 -9.11 -9.02 12.21
N CYS A 302 -8.11 -8.29 11.70
CA CYS A 302 -8.02 -6.85 11.90
C CYS A 302 -9.24 -6.13 11.31
N ALA A 303 -9.70 -6.51 10.12
CA ALA A 303 -10.87 -5.92 9.49
C ALA A 303 -12.13 -6.13 10.34
N SER A 304 -12.36 -7.36 10.81
CA SER A 304 -13.51 -7.68 11.67
C SER A 304 -13.46 -6.92 13.00
N GLU A 305 -12.29 -6.82 13.63
CA GLU A 305 -12.14 -6.10 14.89
C GLU A 305 -12.28 -4.59 14.71
N LEU A 306 -11.75 -4.01 13.62
CA LEU A 306 -11.92 -2.59 13.31
C LEU A 306 -13.38 -2.24 13.00
N GLU A 307 -14.12 -3.13 12.34
CA GLU A 307 -15.56 -2.97 12.12
C GLU A 307 -16.33 -3.05 13.45
N ARG A 308 -16.04 -4.07 14.27
CA ARG A 308 -16.67 -4.30 15.56
C ARG A 308 -16.39 -3.18 16.56
N LEU A 309 -15.18 -2.62 16.53
CA LEU A 309 -14.71 -1.59 17.46
C LEU A 309 -14.74 -0.17 16.87
N SER A 310 -15.43 0.00 15.74
CA SER A 310 -15.58 1.29 15.08
C SER A 310 -16.30 2.29 15.97
N ALA A 311 -15.77 3.50 16.04
CA ALA A 311 -16.34 4.60 16.81
C ALA A 311 -16.13 5.93 16.10
N GLU A 312 -17.12 6.82 16.17
CA GLU A 312 -16.93 8.22 15.78
C GLU A 312 -16.14 8.94 16.87
N GLY A 313 -14.93 9.40 16.52
CA GLY A 313 -14.09 10.18 17.41
C GLY A 313 -14.45 11.68 17.43
N PRO A 314 -14.02 12.42 18.46
CA PRO A 314 -14.11 13.88 18.45
C PRO A 314 -13.27 14.47 17.30
N LYS A 315 -13.61 15.70 16.86
CA LYS A 315 -12.81 16.42 15.87
C LYS A 315 -11.46 16.83 16.49
N LEU A 316 -10.45 16.03 16.22
CA LEU A 316 -9.08 16.20 16.69
C LEU A 316 -8.17 16.63 15.52
N PRO A 317 -7.01 17.23 15.81
CA PRO A 317 -6.05 17.61 14.77
C PRO A 317 -5.25 16.40 14.22
N PHE A 318 -5.63 15.18 14.59
CA PHE A 318 -5.05 13.90 14.16
C PHE A 318 -6.16 12.83 14.06
N GLY A 319 -5.91 11.76 13.29
CA GLY A 319 -6.89 10.68 13.05
C GLY A 319 -6.74 9.43 13.93
N PHE A 320 -5.58 9.25 14.60
CA PHE A 320 -5.33 8.07 15.42
C PHE A 320 -6.02 8.20 16.78
N ILE A 321 -7.14 7.49 16.96
CA ILE A 321 -7.95 7.50 18.18
C ILE A 321 -7.79 6.24 19.04
N GLY A 322 -7.03 5.26 18.56
CA GLY A 322 -6.93 3.89 19.06
C GLY A 322 -6.91 2.92 17.89
N GLY A 323 -6.66 1.64 18.16
CA GLY A 323 -6.60 0.58 17.14
C GLY A 323 -5.30 -0.21 17.18
N PHE A 324 -5.02 -0.93 16.09
CA PHE A 324 -3.83 -1.78 16.01
C PHE A 324 -2.56 -0.98 15.75
N ALA A 325 -1.51 -1.31 16.49
CA ALA A 325 -0.15 -0.87 16.25
C ALA A 325 0.83 -2.02 16.50
N GLY A 326 1.84 -2.18 15.63
CA GLY A 326 2.79 -3.29 15.73
C GLY A 326 3.54 -3.49 14.42
N TYR A 327 3.86 -4.75 14.11
CA TYR A 327 4.62 -5.12 12.93
C TYR A 327 3.92 -6.18 12.09
N LEU A 328 4.21 -6.14 10.79
CA LEU A 328 3.86 -7.14 9.79
C LEU A 328 5.17 -7.72 9.24
N GLY A 329 5.36 -9.02 9.36
CA GLY A 329 6.51 -9.75 8.83
C GLY A 329 6.39 -10.02 7.33
N TYR A 330 7.51 -10.35 6.69
CA TYR A 330 7.54 -10.65 5.25
C TYR A 330 6.81 -11.95 4.91
N GLU A 331 6.69 -12.85 5.88
CA GLU A 331 6.00 -14.12 5.82
C GLU A 331 4.49 -13.97 5.58
N LEU A 332 3.91 -12.81 5.91
CA LEU A 332 2.53 -12.49 5.53
C LEU A 332 2.35 -12.42 4.00
N GLY A 333 3.44 -12.29 3.23
CA GLY A 333 3.39 -12.42 1.78
C GLY A 333 2.70 -13.72 1.34
N GLY A 334 2.78 -14.79 2.14
CA GLY A 334 2.06 -16.04 1.91
C GLY A 334 0.54 -15.89 1.89
N GLU A 335 -0.01 -15.05 2.77
CA GLU A 335 -1.44 -14.72 2.79
C GLU A 335 -1.84 -13.87 1.58
N CYS A 336 -0.88 -13.14 0.99
CA CYS A 336 -1.04 -12.39 -0.25
C CYS A 336 -0.69 -13.20 -1.51
N GLY A 337 -0.51 -14.52 -1.40
CA GLY A 337 -0.27 -15.42 -2.53
C GLY A 337 1.20 -15.55 -2.96
N ALA A 338 2.16 -15.00 -2.21
CA ALA A 338 3.57 -15.25 -2.43
C ALA A 338 3.97 -16.65 -1.96
N THR A 339 4.96 -17.25 -2.62
CA THR A 339 5.57 -18.48 -2.11
C THR A 339 6.61 -18.13 -1.06
N LEU A 340 6.44 -18.63 0.16
CA LEU A 340 7.39 -18.41 1.25
C LEU A 340 8.64 -19.27 1.06
N THR A 341 9.79 -18.61 0.96
CA THR A 341 11.11 -19.26 0.87
C THR A 341 11.90 -19.20 2.16
N HIS A 342 11.43 -18.42 3.14
CA HIS A 342 12.06 -18.19 4.43
C HIS A 342 10.99 -18.24 5.53
N SER A 343 11.43 -18.54 6.75
CA SER A 343 10.58 -18.55 7.95
C SER A 343 11.30 -17.84 9.09
N SER A 344 10.59 -16.98 9.80
CA SER A 344 11.06 -16.33 11.02
C SER A 344 10.85 -17.23 12.24
N PRO A 345 11.73 -17.17 13.27
CA PRO A 345 11.43 -17.75 14.58
C PRO A 345 10.47 -16.89 15.41
N LEU A 346 10.18 -15.66 14.97
CA LEU A 346 9.19 -14.76 15.55
C LEU A 346 7.84 -14.92 14.84
N PRO A 347 6.71 -14.52 15.48
CA PRO A 347 5.43 -14.50 14.80
C PRO A 347 5.45 -13.68 13.51
N ASP A 348 4.70 -14.12 12.50
CA ASP A 348 4.63 -13.50 11.18
C ASP A 348 3.96 -12.12 11.22
N ALA A 349 3.17 -11.86 12.28
CA ALA A 349 2.72 -10.53 12.66
C ALA A 349 2.63 -10.43 14.18
N GLY A 350 2.81 -9.21 14.71
CA GLY A 350 2.57 -8.89 16.11
C GLY A 350 1.91 -7.53 16.23
N LEU A 351 0.64 -7.50 16.62
CA LEU A 351 -0.18 -6.28 16.72
C LEU A 351 -0.76 -6.12 18.12
N LEU A 352 -0.75 -4.89 18.61
CA LEU A 352 -1.37 -4.49 19.86
C LEU A 352 -2.62 -3.68 19.53
N PHE A 353 -3.80 -4.15 19.92
CA PHE A 353 -4.99 -3.31 19.91
C PHE A 353 -4.93 -2.37 21.12
N CYS A 354 -4.74 -1.09 20.86
CA CYS A 354 -4.62 -0.05 21.86
C CYS A 354 -5.93 0.72 21.97
N ASP A 355 -6.68 0.45 23.04
CA ASP A 355 -7.93 1.13 23.37
C ASP A 355 -7.72 2.32 24.33
N ARG A 356 -6.49 2.53 24.82
CA ARG A 356 -6.07 3.67 25.65
C ARG A 356 -4.86 4.33 25.02
N VAL A 357 -5.01 5.59 24.62
CA VAL A 357 -3.97 6.35 23.89
C VAL A 357 -3.72 7.69 24.56
N ILE A 358 -2.44 8.02 24.73
CA ILE A 358 -1.95 9.35 25.10
C ILE A 358 -1.34 9.97 23.84
N ALA A 359 -1.95 11.02 23.32
CA ALA A 359 -1.46 11.77 22.18
C ALA A 359 -0.86 13.11 22.62
N PHE A 360 0.34 13.40 22.14
CA PHE A 360 1.08 14.63 22.45
C PHE A 360 1.11 15.51 21.22
N ASP A 361 0.55 16.72 21.31
CA ASP A 361 0.67 17.74 20.28
C ASP A 361 1.84 18.66 20.63
N HIS A 362 2.98 18.42 19.98
CA HIS A 362 4.21 19.18 20.19
C HIS A 362 4.08 20.65 19.79
N HIS A 363 3.21 20.94 18.82
CA HIS A 363 3.02 22.29 18.30
C HIS A 363 2.14 23.11 19.24
N GLU A 364 1.02 22.57 19.69
CA GLU A 364 0.12 23.28 20.62
C GLU A 364 0.57 23.15 22.08
N ARG A 365 1.57 22.29 22.36
CA ARG A 365 2.00 21.92 23.72
C ARG A 365 0.81 21.45 24.53
N ARG A 366 0.11 20.43 24.00
CA ARG A 366 -1.10 19.83 24.60
C ARG A 366 -1.01 18.33 24.64
N VAL A 367 -1.65 17.75 25.65
CA VAL A 367 -1.82 16.29 25.78
C VAL A 367 -3.30 15.93 25.67
N HIS A 368 -3.59 14.90 24.89
CA HIS A 368 -4.92 14.36 24.68
C HIS A 368 -4.94 12.92 25.18
N LEU A 369 -5.89 12.61 26.06
CA LEU A 369 -6.15 11.25 26.52
C LEU A 369 -7.39 10.73 25.83
N LEU A 370 -7.28 9.54 25.23
CA LEU A 370 -8.34 8.89 24.46
C LEU A 370 -8.55 7.48 25.00
N ALA A 371 -9.80 7.11 25.23
CA ALA A 371 -10.19 5.79 25.69
C ALA A 371 -11.41 5.29 24.90
N LEU A 372 -11.23 4.21 24.14
CA LEU A 372 -12.34 3.49 23.50
C LEU A 372 -13.03 2.62 24.55
N ALA A 373 -14.34 2.72 24.64
CA ALA A 373 -15.12 1.90 25.55
C ALA A 373 -16.41 1.43 24.90
N ASP A 374 -16.77 0.18 25.19
CA ASP A 374 -18.14 -0.26 25.05
C ASP A 374 -18.98 0.27 26.25
N PRO A 375 -20.30 0.09 26.25
CA PRO A 375 -21.14 0.59 27.35
C PRO A 375 -20.76 0.04 28.73
N ALA A 376 -20.16 -1.15 28.81
CA ALA A 376 -19.72 -1.75 30.08
C ALA A 376 -18.39 -1.17 30.57
N GLY A 377 -17.52 -0.73 29.66
CA GLY A 377 -16.21 -0.17 29.93
C GLY A 377 -16.17 1.34 30.17
N ALA A 378 -17.31 2.04 30.08
CA ALA A 378 -17.36 3.50 30.19
C ALA A 378 -16.80 4.04 31.52
N GLU A 379 -17.15 3.41 32.65
CA GLU A 379 -16.62 3.80 33.98
C GLU A 379 -15.10 3.57 34.05
N ALA A 380 -14.62 2.45 33.51
CA ALA A 380 -13.18 2.15 33.46
C ALA A 380 -12.41 3.17 32.59
N ALA A 381 -13.01 3.65 31.49
CA ALA A 381 -12.45 4.71 30.68
C ALA A 381 -12.34 6.03 31.44
N GLU A 382 -13.39 6.45 32.15
CA GLU A 382 -13.37 7.68 32.96
C GLU A 382 -12.34 7.62 34.10
N LEU A 383 -12.24 6.48 34.79
CA LEU A 383 -11.24 6.25 35.83
C LEU A 383 -9.82 6.31 35.25
N TRP A 384 -9.59 5.71 34.08
CA TRP A 384 -8.31 5.76 33.40
C TRP A 384 -7.94 7.21 33.02
N LEU A 385 -8.88 7.98 32.45
CA LEU A 385 -8.65 9.39 32.11
C LEU A 385 -8.24 10.21 33.34
N LYS A 386 -8.95 10.03 34.46
CA LYS A 386 -8.70 10.76 35.71
C LYS A 386 -7.33 10.40 36.29
N SER A 387 -7.06 9.11 36.51
CA SER A 387 -5.81 8.62 37.10
C SER A 387 -4.59 8.96 36.24
N THR A 388 -4.72 8.82 34.92
CA THR A 388 -3.65 9.20 33.98
C THR A 388 -3.42 10.71 34.01
N THR A 389 -4.47 11.52 34.10
CA THR A 389 -4.31 12.98 34.26
C THR A 389 -3.52 13.34 35.51
N GLU A 390 -3.84 12.74 36.65
CA GLU A 390 -3.13 12.96 37.92
C GLU A 390 -1.64 12.59 37.78
N ALA A 391 -1.35 11.41 37.21
CA ALA A 391 0.02 10.98 36.95
C ALA A 391 0.80 11.91 36.00
N LEU A 392 0.18 12.37 34.91
CA LEU A 392 0.84 13.25 33.94
C LEU A 392 1.12 14.64 34.53
N ARG A 393 0.27 15.12 35.46
CA ARG A 393 0.51 16.37 36.19
C ARG A 393 1.75 16.30 37.08
N GLU A 394 1.95 15.16 37.74
CA GLU A 394 3.14 14.95 38.58
C GLU A 394 4.44 15.03 37.77
N LEU A 395 4.40 14.58 36.52
CA LEU A 395 5.53 14.66 35.57
C LEU A 395 5.69 16.05 34.92
N GLY A 396 4.73 16.95 35.12
CA GLY A 396 4.74 18.29 34.53
C GLY A 396 5.98 19.10 34.92
N GLY A 397 6.64 19.71 33.93
CA GLY A 397 7.84 20.54 34.13
C GLY A 397 9.13 19.77 34.45
N GLN A 398 9.08 18.44 34.47
CA GLN A 398 10.26 17.58 34.58
C GLN A 398 10.85 17.27 33.20
N SER A 399 12.05 16.72 33.17
CA SER A 399 12.72 16.24 31.95
C SER A 399 13.32 14.87 32.19
N ALA A 400 13.39 14.04 31.15
CA ALA A 400 14.01 12.73 31.23
C ALA A 400 15.50 12.84 31.60
N ALA A 401 16.01 11.86 32.36
CA ALA A 401 17.42 11.82 32.70
C ALA A 401 18.26 11.64 31.43
N PRO A 402 19.41 12.31 31.27
CA PRO A 402 20.24 12.12 30.09
C PRO A 402 20.70 10.66 29.97
N VAL A 403 20.66 10.12 28.76
CA VAL A 403 21.13 8.76 28.50
C VAL A 403 22.63 8.66 28.83
N PRO A 404 23.04 7.74 29.72
CA PRO A 404 24.46 7.61 30.06
C PRO A 404 25.29 7.25 28.81
N PRO A 405 26.55 7.72 28.72
CA PRO A 405 27.40 7.44 27.58
C PRO A 405 27.60 5.92 27.40
N PRO A 406 27.80 5.43 26.17
CA PRO A 406 28.05 4.01 25.94
C PRO A 406 29.29 3.56 26.72
N SER A 407 29.21 2.39 27.35
CA SER A 407 30.44 1.72 27.78
C SER A 407 31.23 1.35 26.53
N VAL A 408 32.56 1.45 26.58
CA VAL A 408 33.42 1.11 25.43
C VAL A 408 33.26 -0.38 25.14
N ALA A 409 32.50 -0.71 24.10
CA ALA A 409 32.30 -2.08 23.66
C ALA A 409 33.55 -2.59 22.90
N PRO A 410 33.90 -3.90 23.00
CA PRO A 410 35.06 -4.46 22.34
C PRO A 410 34.97 -4.39 20.80
N ALA A 411 36.13 -4.36 20.15
CA ALA A 411 36.25 -4.28 18.70
C ALA A 411 35.76 -5.59 18.03
N ALA A 412 34.71 -5.45 17.20
CA ALA A 412 34.01 -6.44 16.36
C ALA A 412 32.70 -6.98 16.96
N LEU A 413 31.63 -6.18 16.80
CA LEU A 413 30.29 -6.45 17.32
C LEU A 413 29.35 -7.16 16.34
N PHE A 414 29.62 -7.10 15.03
CA PHE A 414 28.66 -7.50 14.00
C PHE A 414 29.25 -8.50 13.00
N THR A 415 28.47 -9.52 12.67
CA THR A 415 28.67 -10.38 11.51
C THR A 415 27.83 -9.86 10.35
N ILE A 416 28.44 -9.71 9.18
CA ILE A 416 27.72 -9.32 7.97
C ILE A 416 27.19 -10.58 7.25
N ARG A 417 25.97 -10.50 6.73
CA ARG A 417 25.33 -11.61 6.01
C ARG A 417 26.07 -11.99 4.73
N GLU A 418 26.53 -10.99 3.97
CA GLU A 418 27.28 -11.19 2.73
C GLU A 418 28.60 -10.43 2.80
N ASP A 419 29.68 -11.05 2.32
CA ASP A 419 30.91 -10.31 2.11
C ASP A 419 30.82 -9.36 0.90
N ARG A 420 31.81 -8.47 0.77
CA ARG A 420 31.81 -7.45 -0.29
C ARG A 420 31.72 -8.07 -1.71
N PRO A 421 32.49 -9.11 -2.07
CA PRO A 421 32.34 -9.78 -3.36
C PRO A 421 30.91 -10.27 -3.63
N ALA A 422 30.31 -11.03 -2.70
CA ALA A 422 28.97 -11.58 -2.88
C ALA A 422 27.91 -10.47 -3.01
N TYR A 423 28.04 -9.38 -2.25
CA TYR A 423 27.13 -8.24 -2.36
C TYR A 423 27.25 -7.52 -3.71
N LEU A 424 28.47 -7.40 -4.27
CA LEU A 424 28.69 -6.83 -5.60
C LEU A 424 28.10 -7.70 -6.72
N GLU A 425 28.14 -9.03 -6.58
CA GLU A 425 27.49 -9.95 -7.52
C GLU A 425 25.96 -9.77 -7.51
N ARG A 426 25.37 -9.60 -6.32
CA ARG A 426 23.93 -9.28 -6.20
C ARG A 426 23.56 -7.96 -6.88
N ILE A 427 24.38 -6.92 -6.74
CA ILE A 427 24.17 -5.65 -7.47
C ILE A 427 24.21 -5.88 -8.99
N ALA A 428 25.17 -6.66 -9.48
CA ALA A 428 25.28 -6.97 -10.91
C ALA A 428 24.04 -7.72 -11.41
N GLU A 429 23.55 -8.68 -10.63
CA GLU A 429 22.33 -9.44 -10.94
C GLU A 429 21.08 -8.55 -10.91
N SER A 430 20.92 -7.68 -9.91
CA SER A 430 19.83 -6.71 -9.86
C SER A 430 19.81 -5.82 -11.10
N ARG A 431 20.98 -5.33 -11.54
CA ARG A 431 21.10 -4.52 -12.77
C ARG A 431 20.72 -5.32 -14.02
N ARG A 432 21.09 -6.61 -14.08
CA ARG A 432 20.72 -7.51 -15.18
C ARG A 432 19.21 -7.72 -15.22
N LEU A 433 18.58 -8.04 -14.08
CA LEU A 433 17.13 -8.21 -13.98
C LEU A 433 16.37 -6.94 -14.39
N ILE A 434 16.84 -5.77 -13.96
CA ILE A 434 16.27 -4.48 -14.37
C ILE A 434 16.40 -4.27 -15.88
N HIS A 435 17.57 -4.55 -16.44
CA HIS A 435 17.79 -4.43 -17.87
C HIS A 435 16.86 -5.35 -18.68
N GLU A 436 16.68 -6.59 -18.23
CA GLU A 436 15.81 -7.59 -18.86
C GLU A 436 14.30 -7.30 -18.69
N GLY A 437 13.95 -6.30 -17.88
CA GLY A 437 12.56 -5.95 -17.58
C GLY A 437 11.93 -6.81 -16.49
N GLU A 438 12.68 -7.70 -15.84
CA GLU A 438 12.16 -8.58 -14.78
C GLU A 438 11.81 -7.82 -13.49
N SER A 439 12.31 -6.60 -13.34
CA SER A 439 11.97 -5.68 -12.24
C SER A 439 12.26 -4.25 -12.68
N TYR A 440 11.54 -3.26 -12.17
CA TYR A 440 11.85 -1.85 -12.41
C TYR A 440 12.76 -1.25 -11.32
N GLU A 441 12.78 -1.84 -10.13
CA GLU A 441 13.57 -1.39 -8.98
C GLU A 441 13.91 -2.56 -8.06
N VAL A 442 15.16 -2.59 -7.60
CA VAL A 442 15.62 -3.57 -6.62
C VAL A 442 16.30 -2.84 -5.46
N CYS A 443 15.63 -2.84 -4.30
CA CYS A 443 16.15 -2.29 -3.06
C CYS A 443 17.02 -3.34 -2.34
N LEU A 444 18.28 -3.45 -2.76
CA LEU A 444 19.19 -4.43 -2.17
C LEU A 444 19.68 -4.00 -0.78
N THR A 445 19.24 -4.69 0.27
CA THR A 445 19.69 -4.50 1.65
C THR A 445 20.66 -5.61 2.08
N THR A 446 21.50 -5.34 3.09
CA THR A 446 22.31 -6.35 3.78
C THR A 446 22.08 -6.28 5.28
N GLU A 447 22.38 -7.36 5.98
CA GLU A 447 22.13 -7.51 7.42
C GLU A 447 23.46 -7.55 8.19
N LEU A 448 23.47 -6.85 9.32
CA LEU A 448 24.54 -6.89 10.32
C LEU A 448 23.96 -7.44 11.62
N THR A 449 24.48 -8.57 12.08
CA THR A 449 23.92 -9.30 13.23
C THR A 449 24.92 -9.33 14.39
N SER A 450 24.44 -9.08 15.61
CA SER A 450 25.22 -9.19 16.83
C SER A 450 24.52 -10.11 17.82
N PRO A 451 25.24 -11.00 18.54
CA PRO A 451 24.66 -11.77 19.63
C PRO A 451 24.45 -10.93 20.90
N THR A 452 24.78 -9.65 20.88
CA THR A 452 24.70 -8.77 22.05
C THR A 452 23.22 -8.47 22.35
N PRO A 453 22.72 -8.80 23.57
CA PRO A 453 21.38 -8.40 23.95
C PRO A 453 21.32 -6.87 24.03
N ILE A 454 20.22 -6.30 23.53
CA ILE A 454 19.94 -4.87 23.64
C ILE A 454 18.82 -4.65 24.64
N ASP A 455 18.94 -3.61 25.45
CA ASP A 455 17.82 -3.08 26.21
C ASP A 455 17.05 -2.12 25.29
N PRO A 456 15.79 -2.42 24.91
CA PRO A 456 15.08 -1.68 23.88
C PRO A 456 14.96 -0.18 24.16
N LEU A 457 14.61 0.21 25.40
CA LEU A 457 14.34 1.61 25.72
C LEU A 457 15.60 2.48 25.76
N PRO A 458 16.69 2.12 26.49
CA PRO A 458 17.95 2.84 26.41
C PRO A 458 18.58 2.82 25.01
N THR A 459 18.34 1.77 24.22
CA THR A 459 18.81 1.71 22.83
C THR A 459 18.04 2.69 21.96
N TYR A 460 16.70 2.70 22.04
CA TYR A 460 15.85 3.63 21.29
C TYR A 460 16.21 5.09 21.59
N ARG A 461 16.40 5.46 22.86
CA ARG A 461 16.77 6.83 23.27
C ARG A 461 18.15 7.29 22.78
N ARG A 462 18.96 6.39 22.21
CA ARG A 462 20.28 6.71 21.62
C ARG A 462 20.25 6.87 20.11
N LEU A 463 19.25 6.31 19.44
CA LEU A 463 19.03 6.44 18.00
C LEU A 463 18.46 7.83 17.69
#